data_AF-A0A344TIV9-F1
#
_entry.id   AF-A0A344TIV9-F1
#
_cell.length_a   1.000
_cell.length_b   1.000
_cell.length_c   1.000
_cell.angle_alpha   90.00
_cell.angle_beta   90.00
_cell.angle_gamma   90.00
#
_symmetry.space_group_name_H-M   'P 1'
#
loop_
_entity.id
_entity.type
_entity.pdbx_description
1 polymer ?
#
loop_
_entity_poly.entity_id
_entity_poly.type
_entity_poly.pdbx_seq_one_letter_code
_entity_poly.pdbx_strand_id
1 'polypeptide(L)' 'MNSNQTPVQDALNKYENRIGGKFKPDERFYGKVGINHKRFAQLVRGEKPLYGFEAKNLASFFEVPLENLI' A
#
# COMPACT_ATOMS: atom_id res chain seq x y z
N MET A 1 -10.07 11.35 16.09
CA MET A 1 -9.47 10.17 15.44
C MET A 1 -9.96 10.17 14.01
N ASN A 2 -9.08 10.28 13.00
CA ASN A 2 -9.51 10.42 11.60
C ASN A 2 -10.04 9.09 11.07
N SER A 3 -11.36 8.96 10.96
CA SER A 3 -12.08 7.69 10.76
C SER A 3 -12.12 7.16 9.32
N ASN A 4 -11.16 7.47 8.44
CA ASN A 4 -11.22 7.12 7.01
C ASN A 4 -9.87 6.68 6.42
N GLN A 5 -9.06 5.95 7.18
CA GLN A 5 -7.79 5.42 6.69
C GLN A 5 -8.04 4.12 5.90
N THR A 6 -7.57 4.06 4.65
CA THR A 6 -7.64 2.83 3.85
C THR A 6 -6.67 1.77 4.38
N PRO A 7 -6.94 0.47 4.13
CA PRO A 7 -5.98 -0.58 4.47
C PRO A 7 -4.58 -0.32 3.88
N VAL A 8 -4.52 0.24 2.66
CA VAL A 8 -3.26 0.61 2.00
C VAL A 8 -2.57 1.78 2.70
N GLN A 9 -3.31 2.79 3.17
CA GLN A 9 -2.74 3.88 3.98
C GLN A 9 -2.20 3.36 5.31
N ASP A 10 -2.86 2.40 5.96
CA ASP A 10 -2.37 1.80 7.20
C ASP A 10 -1.06 1.02 6.98
N ALA A 11 -1.03 0.17 5.96
CA ALA A 11 0.17 -0.56 5.58
C ALA A 11 1.33 0.40 5.23
N LEU A 12 1.04 1.47 4.48
CA LEU A 12 2.01 2.52 4.15
C LEU A 12 2.54 3.21 5.42
N ASN A 13 1.67 3.63 6.33
CA ASN A 13 2.07 4.29 7.58
C ASN A 13 2.93 3.38 8.45
N LYS A 14 2.58 2.09 8.57
CA LYS A 14 3.39 1.08 9.28
C LYS A 14 4.77 0.94 8.64
N TYR A 15 4.84 0.90 7.31
CA TYR A 15 6.09 0.81 6.58
C TYR A 15 6.97 2.06 6.79
N GLU A 16 6.40 3.27 6.65
CA GLU A 16 7.09 4.54 6.89
C GLU A 16 7.65 4.65 8.31
N ASN A 17 6.86 4.25 9.31
CA ASN A 17 7.29 4.20 10.70
C ASN A 17 8.47 3.23 10.90
N ARG A 18 8.47 2.09 10.21
CA ARG A 18 9.55 1.09 10.29
C ARG A 18 10.84 1.57 9.65
N ILE A 19 10.78 2.24 8.50
CA ILE A 19 11.97 2.75 7.80
C ILE A 19 12.46 4.11 8.34
N GLY A 20 11.72 4.72 9.29
CA GLY A 20 12.08 6.00 9.89
C GLY A 20 11.95 7.19 8.94
N GLY A 21 11.06 7.13 7.95
CA GLY A 21 10.97 8.17 6.93
C GLY A 21 9.81 8.00 5.95
N LYS A 22 9.65 8.98 5.06
CA LYS A 22 8.61 8.97 4.03
C LYS A 22 8.94 8.01 2.90
N PHE A 23 8.00 7.15 2.56
CA PHE A 23 8.13 6.24 1.46
C PHE A 23 7.93 6.99 0.15
N LYS A 24 8.93 6.89 -0.74
CA LYS A 24 8.86 7.42 -2.09
C LYS A 24 8.76 6.25 -3.04
N PRO A 25 7.56 5.90 -3.54
CA PRO A 25 7.41 4.80 -4.48
C PRO A 25 8.18 5.10 -5.77
N ASP A 26 8.87 4.08 -6.28
CA ASP A 26 9.69 4.13 -7.48
C ASP A 26 9.26 3.05 -8.48
N GLU A 27 9.92 3.01 -9.64
CA GLU A 27 9.63 2.01 -10.68
C GLU A 27 9.86 0.56 -10.18
N ARG A 28 10.76 0.36 -9.22
CA ARG A 28 11.01 -0.97 -8.63
C ARG A 28 9.84 -1.41 -7.76
N PHE A 29 9.27 -0.51 -6.97
CA PHE A 29 8.05 -0.74 -6.23
C PHE A 29 6.89 -1.08 -7.16
N TYR A 30 6.66 -0.24 -8.18
CA TYR A 30 5.58 -0.46 -9.15
C TYR A 30 5.72 -1.79 -9.88
N GLY A 31 6.93 -2.15 -10.30
CA GLY A 31 7.23 -3.44 -10.91
C GLY A 31 7.02 -4.64 -9.97
N LYS A 32 7.43 -4.54 -8.70
CA LYS A 32 7.22 -5.60 -7.70
C LYS A 32 5.75 -5.80 -7.35
N VAL A 33 4.97 -4.73 -7.26
CA VAL A 33 3.55 -4.80 -6.91
C VAL A 33 2.69 -5.18 -8.12
N GLY A 34 3.12 -4.82 -9.33
CA GLY A 34 2.35 -5.02 -10.55
C GLY A 34 1.28 -3.95 -10.75
N ILE A 35 1.52 -2.73 -10.26
CA ILE A 35 0.61 -1.58 -10.39
C ILE A 35 1.41 -0.35 -10.84
N ASN A 36 0.74 0.61 -11.47
CA ASN A 36 1.35 1.90 -11.82
C ASN A 36 1.08 2.98 -10.74
N HIS A 37 1.72 4.13 -10.89
CA HIS A 37 1.55 5.28 -10.00
C HIS A 37 0.08 5.71 -9.81
N LYS A 38 -0.69 5.80 -10.90
CA LYS A 38 -2.11 6.19 -10.85
C LYS A 38 -2.92 5.18 -10.02
N ARG A 39 -2.70 3.89 -10.24
CA ARG A 39 -3.38 2.81 -9.52
C ARG A 39 -3.04 2.86 -8.03
N PHE A 40 -1.76 3.02 -7.68
CA PHE A 40 -1.35 3.18 -6.29
C PHE A 40 -2.04 4.38 -5.61
N ALA A 41 -2.09 5.55 -6.26
CA ALA A 41 -2.77 6.72 -5.73
C ALA A 41 -4.28 6.52 -5.53
N GLN A 42 -4.95 5.78 -6.43
CA GLN A 42 -6.36 5.40 -6.27
C GLN A 42 -6.59 4.49 -5.07
N LEU A 43 -5.70 3.52 -4.85
CA LEU A 43 -5.77 2.60 -3.73
C LEU A 43 -5.54 3.31 -2.39
N VAL A 44 -4.50 4.16 -2.31
CA VAL A 44 -4.22 4.96 -1.11
C VAL A 44 -5.41 5.86 -0.75
N ARG A 45 -6.05 6.50 -1.74
CA ARG A 45 -7.22 7.38 -1.52
C ARG A 45 -8.55 6.65 -1.34
N GLY A 46 -8.59 5.33 -1.49
CA GLY A 46 -9.82 4.53 -1.36
C GLY A 46 -10.80 4.73 -2.52
N GLU A 47 -10.33 5.25 -3.66
CA GLU A 47 -11.16 5.52 -4.84
C GLU A 47 -11.55 4.25 -5.59
N LYS A 48 -10.78 3.17 -5.42
CA LYS A 48 -10.97 1.89 -6.07
C LYS A 48 -10.71 0.72 -5.11
N PRO A 49 -11.41 -0.41 -5.28
CA PRO A 49 -11.17 -1.59 -4.48
C PRO A 49 -9.80 -2.18 -4.81
N LEU A 50 -9.20 -2.81 -3.79
CA LEU A 50 -7.97 -3.57 -3.90
C LEU A 50 -8.26 -4.96 -4.45
N TYR A 51 -7.49 -5.41 -5.44
CA TYR A 51 -7.59 -6.78 -5.94
C TYR A 51 -6.72 -7.73 -5.14
N GLY A 52 -7.08 -9.02 -5.10
CA GLY A 52 -6.36 -10.01 -4.28
C GLY A 52 -4.86 -10.13 -4.59
N PHE A 53 -4.47 -10.02 -5.87
CA PHE A 53 -3.05 -10.02 -6.24
C PHE A 53 -2.32 -8.73 -5.80
N GLU A 54 -2.99 -7.58 -5.85
CA GLU A 54 -2.45 -6.30 -5.38
C GLU A 54 -2.26 -6.34 -3.87
N ALA A 55 -3.25 -6.87 -3.13
CA ALA A 55 -3.17 -7.07 -1.68
C ALA A 55 -1.99 -7.97 -1.31
N LYS A 56 -1.84 -9.12 -1.98
CA LYS A 56 -0.72 -10.04 -1.78
C LYS A 56 0.63 -9.37 -2.01
N ASN A 57 0.77 -8.64 -3.12
CA ASN A 57 2.04 -8.04 -3.48
C ASN A 57 2.39 -6.82 -2.60
N LEU A 58 1.40 -6.00 -2.24
CA LEU A 58 1.57 -4.90 -1.28
C LEU A 58 1.93 -5.43 0.11
N ALA A 59 1.26 -6.49 0.59
CA ALA A 59 1.57 -7.15 1.86
C ALA A 59 3.03 -7.62 1.86
N SER A 60 3.45 -8.28 0.78
CA SER A 60 4.82 -8.74 0.62
C SER A 60 5.84 -7.60 0.55
N PHE A 61 5.53 -6.50 -0.15
CA PHE A 61 6.46 -5.37 -0.28
C PHE A 61 6.60 -4.58 1.02
N PHE A 62 5.48 -4.27 1.68
CA PHE A 62 5.47 -3.54 2.95
C PHE A 62 5.78 -4.44 4.15
N GLU A 63 5.95 -5.75 3.94
CA GLU A 63 6.17 -6.75 4.98
C GLU A 63 5.14 -6.61 6.10
N VAL A 64 3.86 -6.64 5.72
CA VAL A 64 2.71 -6.66 6.63
C VAL A 64 1.88 -7.92 6.37
N PRO A 65 1.16 -8.44 7.38
CA PRO A 65 0.19 -9.51 7.18
C PRO A 65 -0.84 -9.14 6.09
N LEU A 66 -1.26 -10.12 5.28
CA LEU A 66 -2.22 -9.90 4.20
C LEU A 66 -3.56 -9.41 4.73
N GLU A 67 -3.94 -9.83 5.93
CA GLU A 67 -5.15 -9.45 6.66
C GLU A 67 -5.21 -7.95 6.93
N ASN A 68 -4.08 -7.24 6.95
CA ASN A 68 -4.05 -5.78 7.08
C ASN A 68 -4.48 -5.07 5.78
N LEU A 69 -4.65 -5.79 4.67
CA LEU A 69 -5.03 -5.27 3.35
C LEU A 69 -6.39 -5.80 2.85
N ILE A 70 -7.12 -6.56 3.68
CA ILE A 70 -8.44 -7.12 3.36
C ILE A 70 -9.52 -6.36 4.13
#